data_AF-A0A659UQF5-F1
#
_entry.id   AF-A0A659UQF5-F1
#
_cell.length_a   1.000
_cell.length_b   1.000
_cell.length_c   1.000
_cell.angle_alpha   90.00
_cell.angle_beta   90.00
_cell.angle_gamma   90.00
#
_symmetry.space_group_name_H-M   'P 1'
#
loop_
_entity.id
_entity.type
_entity.pdbx_description
1 polymer ?
#
loop_
_entity_poly.entity_id
_entity_poly.type
_entity_poly.pdbx_seq_one_letter_code
_entity_poly.pdbx_strand_id
1 'polypeptide(L)'
;GIPPIAFDLGGMHVELSQDLPSYIFVAAIVAVAVLVLWSISRGRWGTVLTAIQDNEVRAAALGHNAPLRLLVTFVLSAAIAGLAGALYVCMAGLVAPDLSGLLLSTEVIVWVAVGGRGTLLGPVLGAIAIQRAQQT
;
A
#
# COMPACT_ATOMS: atom_id res chain seq x y z
N GLY A 1 -12.71 -22.43 18.44
CA GLY A 1 -12.08 -21.70 17.34
C GLY A 1 -13.16 -20.93 16.64
N ILE A 2 -12.93 -19.64 16.38
CA ILE A 2 -13.86 -18.85 15.55
C ILE A 2 -13.88 -19.47 14.14
N PRO A 3 -15.07 -19.71 13.57
CA PRO A 3 -15.18 -20.24 12.22
C PRO A 3 -14.54 -19.27 11.20
N PRO A 4 -13.86 -19.79 10.16
CA PRO A 4 -13.26 -18.96 9.13
C PRO A 4 -14.35 -18.12 8.46
N ILE A 5 -14.08 -16.83 8.33
CA ILE A 5 -14.95 -15.87 7.64
C ILE A 5 -14.78 -16.14 6.15
N ALA A 6 -15.68 -16.94 5.58
CA ALA A 6 -15.70 -17.25 4.16
C ALA A 6 -16.50 -16.16 3.41
N PHE A 7 -15.86 -15.49 2.45
CA PHE A 7 -16.56 -14.64 1.51
C PHE A 7 -16.84 -15.44 0.24
N ASP A 8 -18.12 -15.57 -0.11
CA ASP A 8 -18.55 -16.16 -1.38
C ASP A 8 -18.74 -15.04 -2.41
N LEU A 9 -17.81 -14.94 -3.36
CA LEU A 9 -17.93 -14.06 -4.51
C LEU A 9 -17.98 -14.92 -5.78
N GLY A 10 -19.20 -15.23 -6.23
CA GLY A 10 -19.43 -15.85 -7.54
C GLY A 10 -18.81 -17.23 -7.71
N GLY A 11 -18.84 -18.07 -6.67
CA GLY A 11 -18.38 -19.47 -6.73
C GLY A 11 -16.91 -19.71 -6.36
N MET A 12 -16.18 -18.67 -5.94
CA MET A 12 -14.88 -18.83 -5.28
C MET A 12 -15.04 -18.66 -3.77
N HIS A 13 -14.89 -19.76 -3.03
CA HIS A 13 -14.82 -19.74 -1.57
C HIS A 13 -13.46 -19.19 -1.15
N VAL A 14 -13.40 -17.90 -0.82
CA VAL A 14 -12.18 -17.29 -0.26
C VAL A 14 -12.31 -17.38 1.27
N GLU A 15 -11.70 -18.43 1.84
CA GLU A 15 -11.45 -18.50 3.27
C GLU A 15 -10.23 -17.64 3.61
N LEU A 16 -10.41 -16.70 4.54
CA LEU A 16 -9.32 -15.91 5.12
C LEU A 16 -8.54 -16.78 6.13
N SER A 17 -7.89 -17.82 5.63
CA SER A 17 -6.99 -18.74 6.34
C SER A 17 -5.56 -18.60 5.82
N GLN A 18 -4.58 -19.30 6.40
CA GLN A 18 -3.21 -19.40 5.86
C GLN A 18 -3.13 -20.23 4.56
N ASP A 19 -4.22 -20.34 3.82
CA ASP A 19 -4.31 -21.11 2.60
C ASP A 19 -3.93 -20.27 1.37
N LEU A 20 -3.45 -20.98 0.34
CA LEU A 20 -3.04 -20.43 -0.95
C LEU A 20 -4.03 -19.44 -1.61
N PRO A 21 -5.38 -19.62 -1.59
CA PRO A 21 -6.32 -18.66 -2.18
C PRO A 21 -6.35 -17.29 -1.49
N SER A 22 -6.18 -17.21 -0.17
CA SER A 22 -6.09 -15.94 0.56
C SER A 22 -4.85 -15.15 0.14
N TYR A 23 -3.71 -15.84 0.00
CA TYR A 23 -2.46 -15.22 -0.46
C TYR A 23 -2.58 -14.65 -1.89
N ILE A 24 -3.22 -15.39 -2.81
CA ILE A 24 -3.45 -14.93 -4.19
C ILE A 24 -4.41 -13.73 -4.22
N PHE A 25 -5.45 -13.73 -3.38
CA PHE A 25 -6.39 -12.61 -3.27
C PHE A 25 -5.71 -11.33 -2.79
N VAL A 26 -4.88 -11.41 -1.74
CA VAL A 26 -4.07 -10.29 -1.25
C VAL A 26 -3.10 -9.81 -2.32
N ALA A 27 -2.39 -10.73 -2.98
CA ALA A 27 -1.46 -10.40 -4.05
C ALA A 27 -2.16 -9.70 -5.22
N ALA A 28 -3.38 -10.12 -5.59
CA ALA A 28 -4.19 -9.46 -6.61
C ALA A 28 -4.57 -8.03 -6.20
N ILE A 29 -5.01 -7.82 -4.96
CA ILE A 29 -5.31 -6.48 -4.43
C ILE A 29 -4.08 -5.57 -4.47
N VAL A 30 -2.94 -6.07 -4.00
CA VAL A 30 -1.67 -5.33 -4.03
C VAL A 30 -1.26 -5.01 -5.46
N ALA A 31 -1.36 -5.97 -6.38
CA ALA A 31 -1.06 -5.75 -7.79
C ALA A 31 -1.97 -4.67 -8.41
N VAL A 32 -3.28 -4.70 -8.14
CA VAL A 32 -4.22 -3.67 -8.58
C VAL A 32 -3.87 -2.31 -7.99
N ALA A 33 -3.58 -2.24 -6.68
CA ALA A 33 -3.18 -0.99 -6.03
C ALA A 33 -1.90 -0.40 -6.65
N VAL A 34 -0.88 -1.24 -6.90
CA VAL A 34 0.37 -0.83 -7.57
C VAL A 34 0.10 -0.35 -8.98
N LEU A 35 -0.74 -1.04 -9.76
CA LEU A 35 -1.08 -0.64 -11.13
C LEU A 35 -1.84 0.69 -11.17
N VAL A 36 -2.79 0.90 -10.24
CA VAL A 36 -3.52 2.15 -10.11
C VAL A 36 -2.56 3.29 -9.76
N LEU A 37 -1.69 3.09 -8.77
CA LEU A 37 -0.68 4.10 -8.38
C LEU A 37 0.28 4.41 -9.51
N TRP A 38 0.72 3.39 -10.24
CA TRP A 38 1.63 3.55 -11.37
C TRP A 38 0.99 4.35 -12.50
N SER A 39 -0.28 4.08 -12.80
CA SER A 39 -1.05 4.81 -13.81
C SER A 39 -1.28 6.28 -13.39
N ILE A 40 -1.61 6.53 -12.12
CA ILE A 40 -1.78 7.89 -11.58
C ILE A 40 -0.45 8.67 -11.59
N SER A 41 0.64 8.03 -11.19
CA SER A 41 1.97 8.64 -11.09
C SER A 41 2.57 8.98 -12.46
N ARG A 42 2.39 8.13 -13.48
CA ARG A 42 2.83 8.43 -14.85
C ARG A 42 1.86 9.32 -15.63
N GLY A 43 0.61 9.44 -15.17
CA GLY A 43 -0.40 10.27 -15.80
C GLY A 43 -0.19 11.77 -15.56
N ARG A 44 -1.06 12.58 -16.20
CA ARG A 44 -1.09 14.05 -16.05
C ARG A 44 -1.22 14.50 -14.59
N TRP A 45 -1.82 13.67 -13.73
CA TRP A 45 -1.96 13.94 -12.30
C TRP A 45 -0.62 13.96 -11.57
N GLY A 46 0.23 12.95 -11.78
CA GLY A 46 1.58 12.90 -11.21
C GLY A 46 2.47 14.06 -11.65
N THR A 47 2.44 14.41 -12.94
CA THR A 47 3.23 15.54 -13.46
C THR A 47 2.83 16.87 -12.82
N VAL A 48 1.54 17.10 -12.58
CA VAL A 48 1.08 18.33 -11.92
C VAL A 48 1.49 18.35 -10.44
N LEU A 49 1.50 17.20 -9.75
CA LEU A 49 1.98 17.10 -8.38
C LEU A 49 3.49 17.39 -8.29
N THR A 50 4.29 16.90 -9.22
CA THR A 50 5.72 17.25 -9.31
C THR A 50 5.91 18.74 -9.57
N ALA A 51 5.10 19.34 -10.44
CA ALA A 51 5.14 20.78 -10.70
C ALA A 51 4.75 21.62 -9.47
N ILE A 52 3.79 21.15 -8.66
CA ILE A 52 3.44 21.77 -7.37
C ILE A 52 4.59 21.63 -6.36
N GLN A 53 5.27 20.48 -6.33
CA GLN A 53 6.42 20.22 -5.45
C GLN A 53 7.60 21.15 -5.75
N ASP A 54 7.87 21.45 -7.03
CA ASP A 54 8.95 22.36 -7.42
C ASP A 54 8.67 23.81 -7.01
N ASN A 55 7.44 24.30 -7.25
CA ASN A 55 7.07 25.67 -6.89
C ASN A 55 5.54 25.85 -6.80
N GLU A 56 5.02 25.76 -5.58
CA GLU A 56 3.58 25.89 -5.30
C GLU A 56 3.01 27.25 -5.75
N VAL A 57 3.77 28.35 -5.58
CA VAL A 57 3.34 29.70 -5.96
C VAL A 57 3.17 29.83 -7.48
N ARG A 58 4.07 29.21 -8.27
CA ARG A 58 3.95 29.20 -9.75
C ARG A 58 2.80 28.29 -10.21
N ALA A 59 2.58 27.16 -9.55
CA ALA A 59 1.46 26.28 -9.87
C ALA A 59 0.11 26.95 -9.59
N ALA A 60 -0.01 27.71 -8.49
CA ALA A 60 -1.19 28.50 -8.17
C ALA A 60 -1.43 29.62 -9.19
N ALA A 61 -0.38 30.29 -9.67
CA ALA A 61 -0.47 31.32 -10.70
C ALA A 61 -0.96 30.80 -12.06
N LEU A 62 -0.74 29.52 -12.36
CA LEU A 62 -1.26 28.83 -13.55
C LEU A 62 -2.72 28.36 -13.41
N GLY A 63 -3.39 28.73 -12.31
CA GLY A 63 -4.79 28.35 -12.05
C GLY A 63 -4.96 26.92 -11.55
N HIS A 64 -3.89 26.25 -11.10
CA HIS A 64 -4.02 24.96 -10.44
C HIS A 64 -4.30 25.14 -8.96
N ASN A 65 -5.42 24.56 -8.51
CA ASN A 65 -5.75 24.43 -7.09
C ASN A 65 -4.82 23.40 -6.43
N ALA A 66 -3.60 23.82 -6.07
CA ALA A 66 -2.61 23.02 -5.36
C ALA A 66 -3.17 22.34 -4.09
N PRO A 67 -3.84 23.04 -3.16
CA PRO A 67 -4.31 22.42 -1.92
C PRO A 67 -5.33 21.31 -2.13
N LEU A 68 -6.23 21.45 -3.12
CA LEU A 68 -7.24 20.43 -3.43
C LEU A 68 -6.57 19.17 -4.01
N ARG A 69 -5.58 19.35 -4.89
CA ARG A 69 -4.83 18.23 -5.47
C ARG A 69 -4.05 17.46 -4.40
N LEU A 70 -3.40 18.17 -3.48
CA LEU A 70 -2.68 17.60 -2.33
C LEU A 70 -3.64 16.84 -1.39
N LEU A 71 -4.83 17.40 -1.11
CA LEU A 71 -5.86 16.75 -0.30
C LEU A 71 -6.32 15.44 -0.95
N VAL A 72 -6.64 15.45 -2.24
CA VAL A 72 -7.08 14.25 -2.97
C VAL A 72 -6.00 13.17 -2.93
N THR A 73 -4.74 13.54 -3.15
CA THR A 73 -3.64 12.57 -3.06
C THR A 73 -3.47 12.02 -1.65
N PHE A 74 -3.59 12.87 -0.63
CA PHE A 74 -3.50 12.44 0.76
C PHE A 74 -4.60 11.44 1.13
N VAL A 75 -5.85 11.74 0.75
CA VAL A 75 -7.00 10.85 0.98
C VAL A 75 -6.83 9.52 0.23
N LEU A 76 -6.36 9.57 -1.02
CA LEU A 76 -6.10 8.36 -1.80
C LEU A 76 -5.03 7.47 -1.14
N SER A 77 -3.92 8.06 -0.67
CA SER A 77 -2.88 7.34 0.05
C SER A 77 -3.39 6.75 1.38
N ALA A 78 -4.18 7.51 2.14
CA ALA A 78 -4.77 7.06 3.40
C ALA A 78 -5.74 5.89 3.17
N ALA A 79 -6.56 5.93 2.12
CA ALA A 79 -7.49 4.85 1.77
C ALA A 79 -6.75 3.54 1.47
N ILE A 80 -5.63 3.61 0.75
CA ILE A 80 -4.84 2.42 0.40
C ILE A 80 -4.08 1.90 1.62
N ALA A 81 -3.53 2.79 2.45
CA ALA A 81 -2.89 2.39 3.71
C ALA A 81 -3.89 1.71 4.67
N GLY A 82 -5.11 2.25 4.77
CA GLY A 82 -6.18 1.65 5.57
C GLY A 82 -6.61 0.28 5.04
N LEU A 83 -6.74 0.14 3.72
CA LEU A 83 -7.07 -1.14 3.09
C LEU A 83 -5.97 -2.19 3.34
N ALA A 84 -4.70 -1.79 3.23
CA ALA A 84 -3.56 -2.66 3.52
C ALA A 84 -3.54 -3.12 5.00
N GLY A 85 -3.79 -2.20 5.93
CA GLY A 85 -3.87 -2.53 7.36
C GLY A 85 -5.04 -3.46 7.71
N ALA A 86 -6.22 -3.21 7.14
CA ALA A 86 -7.39 -4.07 7.33
C ALA A 86 -7.13 -5.50 6.84
N LEU A 87 -6.47 -5.62 5.68
CA LEU A 87 -6.10 -6.90 5.09
C LEU A 87 -5.05 -7.64 5.93
N TYR A 88 -4.05 -6.92 6.45
CA TYR A 88 -3.04 -7.47 7.36
C TYR A 88 -3.66 -8.08 8.62
N VAL A 89 -4.59 -7.36 9.26
CA VAL A 89 -5.29 -7.85 10.46
C VAL A 89 -6.17 -9.06 10.15
N CYS A 90 -6.88 -9.06 9.02
CA CYS A 90 -7.68 -10.20 8.58
C CYS A 90 -6.84 -11.47 8.37
N MET A 91 -5.60 -11.32 7.88
CA MET A 91 -4.71 -12.45 7.62
C MET A 91 -3.97 -12.94 8.88
N ALA A 92 -3.63 -12.03 9.80
CA ALA A 92 -2.85 -12.37 10.98
C ALA A 92 -3.61 -13.28 11.97
N GLY A 93 -4.95 -13.19 12.04
CA GLY A 93 -5.82 -14.07 12.83
C GLY A 93 -5.70 -13.93 14.37
N LEU A 94 -4.53 -13.55 14.89
CA LEU A 94 -4.26 -13.12 16.26
C LEU A 94 -3.21 -12.00 16.23
N VAL A 95 -3.53 -10.85 16.85
CA VAL A 95 -2.56 -9.77 17.05
C VAL A 95 -1.94 -9.93 18.43
N ALA A 96 -0.69 -10.40 18.50
CA ALA A 96 0.09 -10.30 19.72
C ALA A 96 0.53 -8.83 19.92
N PRO A 97 0.27 -8.19 21.08
CA PRO A 97 0.59 -6.77 21.31
C PRO A 97 2.06 -6.40 21.05
N ASP A 98 2.97 -7.37 21.21
CA ASP A 98 4.41 -7.20 20.98
C ASP A 98 4.79 -6.86 19.54
N LEU A 99 3.96 -7.24 18.55
CA LEU A 99 4.24 -7.03 17.13
C LEU A 99 3.63 -5.73 16.57
N SER A 100 2.62 -5.18 17.25
CA SER A 100 1.77 -4.10 16.73
C SER A 100 2.29 -2.68 16.94
N GLY A 101 3.37 -2.49 17.70
CA GLY A 101 3.86 -1.16 18.09
C GLY A 101 4.94 -0.60 17.16
N LEU A 102 6.19 -0.66 17.63
CA LEU A 102 7.31 0.05 17.03
C LEU A 102 7.99 -0.74 15.90
N LEU A 103 7.94 -2.07 16.00
CA LEU A 103 8.68 -2.98 15.12
C LEU A 103 8.12 -2.92 13.70
N LEU A 104 6.81 -3.11 13.54
CA LEU A 104 6.14 -3.09 12.23
C LEU A 104 6.27 -1.73 11.53
N SER A 105 6.10 -0.62 12.27
CA SER A 105 6.26 0.72 11.68
C SER A 105 7.69 1.00 11.22
N THR A 106 8.69 0.55 11.96
CA THR A 106 10.10 0.75 11.59
C THR A 106 10.45 -0.12 10.38
N GLU A 107 10.00 -1.37 10.39
CA GLU A 107 10.24 -2.33 9.32
C GLU A 107 9.69 -1.85 7.97
N VAL A 108 8.48 -1.29 7.96
CA VAL A 108 7.88 -0.67 6.75
C VAL A 108 8.76 0.46 6.21
N ILE A 109 9.33 1.31 7.07
CA ILE A 109 10.26 2.37 6.64
C ILE A 109 11.53 1.76 6.06
N VAL A 110 12.06 0.67 6.65
CA VAL A 110 13.26 -0.01 6.13
C VAL A 110 13.00 -0.62 4.75
N TRP A 111 11.86 -1.29 4.53
CA TRP A 111 11.49 -1.82 3.22
C TRP A 111 11.48 -0.72 2.14
N VAL A 112 10.94 0.45 2.47
CA VAL A 112 10.91 1.61 1.56
C VAL A 112 12.31 2.21 1.37
N ALA A 113 13.12 2.30 2.43
CA ALA A 113 14.48 2.85 2.37
C ALA A 113 15.40 1.98 1.48
N VAL A 114 15.31 0.66 1.62
CA VAL A 114 16.07 -0.31 0.80
C VAL A 114 15.54 -0.34 -0.63
N GLY A 115 14.22 -0.28 -0.81
CA GLY A 115 13.58 -0.27 -2.11
C GLY A 115 13.78 1.02 -2.93
N GLY A 116 13.95 2.15 -2.25
CA GLY A 116 14.12 3.47 -2.85
C GLY A 116 12.80 4.21 -3.12
N ARG A 117 12.80 5.52 -2.87
CA ARG A 117 11.63 6.43 -2.97
C ARG A 117 11.15 6.73 -4.41
N GLY A 118 11.91 6.34 -5.43
CA GLY A 118 11.69 6.74 -6.83
C GLY A 118 10.87 5.76 -7.67
N THR A 119 10.60 4.54 -7.17
CA THR A 119 9.88 3.51 -7.93
C THR A 119 8.89 2.77 -7.05
N LEU A 120 7.70 2.44 -7.59
CA LEU A 120 6.68 1.67 -6.86
C LEU A 120 7.09 0.20 -6.65
N LEU A 121 7.95 -0.34 -7.51
CA LEU A 121 8.46 -1.72 -7.41
C LEU A 121 9.61 -1.86 -6.40
N GLY A 122 10.31 -0.76 -6.10
CA GLY A 122 11.40 -0.73 -5.14
C GLY A 122 11.00 -1.27 -3.76
N PRO A 123 9.99 -0.69 -3.09
CA PRO A 123 9.54 -1.15 -1.77
C PRO A 123 9.10 -2.61 -1.74
N VAL A 124 8.50 -3.11 -2.84
CA VAL A 124 8.09 -4.52 -2.95
C VAL A 124 9.29 -5.44 -2.94
N LEU A 125 10.34 -5.11 -3.71
CA LEU A 125 11.58 -5.87 -3.73
C LEU A 125 12.34 -5.76 -2.39
N GLY A 126 12.32 -4.57 -1.76
CA GLY A 126 12.91 -4.34 -0.44
C GLY A 126 12.27 -5.20 0.65
N ALA A 127 10.94 -5.30 0.65
CA ALA A 127 10.19 -6.16 1.57
C ALA A 127 10.57 -7.64 1.40
N ILE A 128 10.61 -8.14 0.16
CA ILE A 128 11.00 -9.53 -0.12
C ILE A 128 12.43 -9.81 0.33
N ALA A 129 13.37 -8.90 0.05
CA ALA A 129 14.77 -9.07 0.43
C ALA A 129 14.97 -9.11 1.95
N ILE A 130 14.33 -8.19 2.69
CA ILE A 130 14.44 -8.13 4.15
C ILE A 130 13.76 -9.32 4.80
N GLN A 131 12.58 -9.73 4.31
CA GLN A 131 11.90 -10.90 4.83
C GLN A 131 12.71 -12.18 4.64
N ARG A 132 13.40 -12.33 3.50
CA ARG A 132 14.31 -13.46 3.27
C ARG A 132 15.54 -13.41 4.18
N ALA A 133 16.06 -12.21 4.46
CA ALA A 133 17.19 -12.04 5.37
C ALA A 133 16.84 -12.36 6.83
N GLN A 134 15.62 -12.06 7.28
CA GLN A 134 15.14 -12.41 8.62
C GLN A 134 14.92 -13.92 8.83
N GLN A 135 14.75 -14.69 7.74
CA GLN A 135 14.52 -16.14 7.80
C GLN A 135 15.81 -16.98 7.90
N THR A 136 16.99 -16.35 7.82
CA THR A 136 18.31 -17.01 7.90
C THR A 136 18.97 -16.67 9.23
#